data_AF-A0AB74D2D9-F1
#
_entry.id   AF-A0AB74D2D9-F1
#
_cell.length_a   1.000
_cell.length_b   1.000
_cell.length_c   1.000
_cell.angle_alpha   90.00
_cell.angle_beta   90.00
_cell.angle_gamma   90.00
#
_symmetry.space_group_name_H-M   'P 1'
#
loop_
_entity.id
_entity.type
_entity.pdbx_description
1 polymer ?
#
loop_
_entity_poly.entity_id
_entity_poly.type
_entity_poly.pdbx_seq_one_letter_code
_entity_poly.pdbx_strand_id
1 'polypeptide(L)'
;MKSCITGNVLSLTGDSGATGIGFQLFRNGLTSALAVGPDSSALGTVNQWYVGTASSSGSTYTVPFVVRYVKTASQPTPGSANGRSSITFSYQ
;
A
#
# COMPACT_ATOMS: atom_id res chain seq x y z
N MET A 1 0.51 -16.17 8.11
CA MET A 1 0.39 -16.23 6.63
C MET A 1 0.71 -14.84 6.09
N LYS A 2 1.73 -14.71 5.22
CA LYS A 2 2.13 -13.42 4.62
C LYS A 2 1.12 -13.06 3.51
N SER A 3 0.53 -11.87 3.54
CA SER A 3 -0.11 -11.31 2.34
C SER A 3 0.95 -11.15 1.25
N CYS A 4 0.70 -11.69 0.06
CA CYS A 4 1.53 -11.48 -1.12
C CYS A 4 0.97 -10.30 -1.92
N ILE A 5 1.82 -9.38 -2.35
CA ILE A 5 1.41 -8.22 -3.14
C ILE A 5 1.95 -8.41 -4.55
N THR A 6 1.11 -8.24 -5.56
CA THR A 6 1.51 -8.31 -6.97
C THR A 6 1.32 -6.93 -7.60
N GLY A 7 2.44 -6.24 -7.91
CA GLY A 7 2.41 -4.91 -8.53
C GLY A 7 1.83 -3.82 -7.61
N ASN A 8 0.59 -3.40 -7.86
CA ASN A 8 -0.12 -2.38 -7.08
C ASN A 8 -1.37 -2.91 -6.37
N VAL A 9 -1.58 -4.24 -6.36
CA VAL A 9 -2.72 -4.87 -5.70
C VAL A 9 -2.26 -5.63 -4.46
N LEU A 10 -2.72 -5.17 -3.29
CA LEU A 10 -2.58 -5.86 -2.01
C LEU A 10 -3.62 -6.98 -1.91
N SER A 11 -3.14 -8.21 -1.76
CA SER A 11 -4.01 -9.38 -1.59
C SER A 11 -4.58 -9.44 -0.17
N LEU A 12 -5.78 -10.02 -0.08
CA LEU A 12 -6.41 -10.31 1.19
C LEU A 12 -5.54 -11.23 2.05
N THR A 13 -5.62 -11.10 3.37
CA THR A 13 -5.01 -12.05 4.30
C THR A 13 -5.80 -13.36 4.29
N GLY A 14 -5.14 -14.48 4.60
CA GLY A 14 -5.73 -15.84 4.48
C GLY A 14 -6.90 -16.14 5.42
N ASP A 15 -7.19 -15.26 6.38
CA ASP A 15 -8.35 -15.28 7.27
C ASP A 15 -9.55 -14.48 6.72
N SER A 16 -9.47 -14.03 5.47
CA SER A 16 -10.58 -13.37 4.75
C SER A 16 -11.56 -14.38 4.18
N GLY A 17 -12.86 -14.07 4.24
CA GLY A 17 -13.92 -14.88 3.63
C GLY A 17 -14.30 -14.46 2.21
N ALA A 18 -13.98 -13.23 1.81
CA ALA A 18 -14.21 -12.75 0.44
C ALA A 18 -13.17 -13.32 -0.52
N THR A 19 -13.55 -13.49 -1.79
CA THR A 19 -12.62 -13.88 -2.86
C THR A 19 -12.83 -13.00 -4.08
N GLY A 20 -11.82 -12.94 -4.97
CA GLY A 20 -11.91 -12.20 -6.22
C GLY A 20 -11.84 -10.67 -6.09
N ILE A 21 -11.41 -10.17 -4.93
CA ILE A 21 -11.08 -8.76 -4.69
C ILE A 21 -9.68 -8.62 -4.09
N GLY A 22 -9.13 -7.42 -4.20
CA GLY A 22 -7.95 -6.97 -3.45
C GLY A 22 -8.07 -5.50 -3.09
N PHE A 23 -6.99 -4.94 -2.54
CA PHE A 23 -6.91 -3.52 -2.20
C PHE A 23 -5.88 -2.81 -3.07
N GLN A 24 -6.17 -1.55 -3.40
CA GLN A 24 -5.20 -0.62 -3.97
C GLN A 24 -5.06 0.59 -3.03
N LEU A 25 -3.83 1.00 -2.79
CA LEU A 25 -3.51 2.19 -2.00
C LEU A 25 -3.21 3.36 -2.94
N PHE A 26 -3.66 4.55 -2.58
CA PHE A 26 -3.44 5.78 -3.31
C PHE A 26 -2.95 6.85 -2.33
N ARG A 27 -2.09 7.76 -2.79
CA ARG A 27 -1.94 9.04 -2.09
C ARG A 27 -3.17 9.88 -2.34
N ASN A 28 -3.63 10.61 -1.33
CA ASN A 28 -4.82 11.45 -1.48
C ASN A 28 -4.66 12.41 -2.67
N GLY A 29 -5.72 12.55 -3.45
CA GLY A 29 -5.74 13.37 -4.67
C GLY A 29 -5.07 12.72 -5.90
N LEU A 30 -4.39 11.57 -5.78
CA LEU A 30 -3.84 10.86 -6.93
C LEU A 30 -4.81 9.80 -7.46
N THR A 31 -4.81 9.63 -8.78
CA THR A 31 -5.63 8.65 -9.50
C THR A 31 -4.92 7.33 -9.75
N SER A 32 -3.58 7.32 -9.67
CA SER A 32 -2.77 6.12 -9.85
C SER A 32 -2.49 5.44 -8.52
N ALA A 33 -2.70 4.12 -8.48
CA ALA A 33 -2.40 3.31 -7.31
C ALA A 33 -0.89 3.24 -7.07
N LEU A 34 -0.50 3.22 -5.81
CA LEU A 34 0.88 3.02 -5.37
C LEU A 34 1.31 1.59 -5.72
N ALA A 35 2.42 1.49 -6.46
CA ALA A 35 3.12 0.23 -6.62
C ALA A 35 3.92 -0.07 -5.35
N VAL A 36 4.06 -1.35 -5.00
CA VAL A 36 4.80 -1.75 -3.79
C VAL A 36 6.27 -2.02 -4.08
N GLY A 37 7.11 -1.72 -3.11
CA GLY A 37 8.53 -2.04 -3.11
C GLY A 37 8.89 -3.06 -2.03
N PRO A 38 10.15 -3.52 -2.01
CA PRO A 38 10.73 -4.23 -0.86
C PRO A 38 10.57 -3.43 0.43
N ASP A 39 10.43 -4.14 1.55
CA ASP A 39 10.51 -3.52 2.88
C ASP A 39 11.98 -3.16 3.17
N SER A 40 12.38 -1.95 2.75
CA SER A 40 13.76 -1.47 2.81
C SER A 40 13.80 0.05 2.93
N SER A 41 14.65 0.54 3.82
CA SER A 41 14.96 1.97 3.98
C SER A 41 16.17 2.42 3.17
N ALA A 42 16.77 1.55 2.36
CA ALA A 42 17.89 1.93 1.50
C ALA A 42 17.47 2.95 0.44
N LEU A 43 18.31 3.97 0.21
CA LEU A 43 18.11 4.96 -0.85
C LEU A 43 17.96 4.27 -2.21
N GLY A 44 16.96 4.69 -2.99
CA GLY A 44 16.75 4.16 -4.34
C GLY A 44 16.06 2.80 -4.39
N THR A 45 15.53 2.32 -3.25
CA THR A 45 14.63 1.16 -3.23
C THR A 45 13.47 1.40 -4.21
N VAL A 46 13.15 0.41 -5.04
CA VAL A 46 12.07 0.53 -6.03
C VAL A 46 10.75 0.96 -5.38
N ASN A 47 10.02 1.84 -6.05
CA ASN A 47 8.76 2.44 -5.57
C ASN A 47 8.88 3.30 -4.30
N GLN A 48 10.09 3.67 -3.88
CA GLN A 48 10.33 4.79 -2.97
C GLN A 48 9.91 6.10 -3.63
N TRP A 49 9.35 7.01 -2.83
CA TRP A 49 8.98 8.34 -3.27
C TRP A 49 9.27 9.35 -2.16
N TYR A 50 9.57 10.58 -2.56
CA TYR A 50 9.98 11.65 -1.67
C TYR A 50 8.78 12.28 -0.95
N VAL A 51 8.86 12.39 0.37
CA VAL A 51 7.81 12.97 1.24
C VAL A 51 8.12 14.42 1.61
N GLY A 52 9.40 14.78 1.75
CA GLY A 52 9.84 16.13 2.13
C GLY A 52 11.24 16.14 2.77
N THR A 53 11.79 17.34 2.98
CA THR A 53 13.06 17.59 3.69
C THR A 53 12.75 18.19 5.05
N ALA A 54 13.08 17.47 6.12
CA ALA A 54 12.91 17.97 7.47
C ALA A 54 13.88 19.14 7.74
N SER A 55 13.39 20.18 8.41
CA SER A 55 14.25 21.24 8.93
C SER A 55 15.05 20.78 10.16
N SER A 56 16.11 21.51 10.49
CA SER A 56 16.92 21.29 11.69
C SER A 56 16.14 21.46 13.00
N SER A 57 15.01 22.17 12.97
CA SER A 57 14.10 22.33 14.12
C SER A 57 13.00 21.26 14.19
N GLY A 58 13.02 20.28 13.29
CA GLY A 58 11.97 19.27 13.15
C GLY A 58 10.84 19.70 12.21
N SER A 59 10.22 18.72 11.57
CA SER A 59 9.10 18.93 10.65
C SER A 59 8.06 17.82 10.80
N THR A 60 6.79 18.17 10.67
CA THR A 60 5.67 17.22 10.69
C THR A 60 5.14 17.04 9.28
N TYR A 61 5.05 15.80 8.81
CA TYR A 61 4.47 15.45 7.51
C TYR A 61 3.20 14.64 7.70
N THR A 62 2.10 15.13 7.12
CA THR A 62 0.87 14.36 7.00
C THR A 62 0.82 13.71 5.63
N VAL A 63 0.79 12.38 5.60
CA VAL A 63 0.66 11.60 4.36
C VAL A 63 -0.70 10.91 4.34
N PRO A 64 -1.74 11.54 3.77
CA PRO A 64 -3.06 10.93 3.69
C PRO A 64 -3.10 9.85 2.60
N PHE A 65 -3.56 8.66 2.97
CA PHE A 65 -3.77 7.55 2.07
C PHE A 65 -5.26 7.29 1.85
N VAL A 66 -5.59 6.80 0.66
CA VAL A 66 -6.92 6.30 0.30
C VAL A 66 -6.78 4.85 -0.10
N VAL A 67 -7.62 3.98 0.46
CA VAL A 67 -7.67 2.56 0.10
C VAL A 67 -8.96 2.30 -0.68
N ARG A 68 -8.85 1.56 -1.79
CA ARG A 68 -10.00 1.16 -2.62
C ARG A 68 -9.98 -0.35 -2.87
N TYR A 69 -11.15 -0.94 -3.01
CA TYR A 69 -11.28 -2.30 -3.52
C TYR A 69 -11.00 -2.33 -5.02
N VAL A 70 -10.37 -3.41 -5.48
CA VAL A 70 -10.21 -3.72 -6.90
C VAL A 70 -10.68 -5.15 -7.16
N LYS A 71 -11.38 -5.35 -8.27
CA LYS A 71 -11.82 -6.68 -8.72
C LYS A 71 -10.63 -7.43 -9.32
N THR A 72 -10.37 -8.64 -8.84
CA THR A 72 -9.24 -9.49 -9.30
C THR A 72 -9.70 -10.78 -9.98
N ALA A 73 -10.98 -11.13 -9.87
CA ALA A 73 -11.60 -12.25 -10.59
C ALA A 73 -12.91 -11.83 -11.25
N SER A 74 -13.39 -12.58 -12.25
CA SER A 74 -14.64 -12.28 -12.96
C SER A 74 -15.88 -12.30 -12.06
N GLN A 75 -15.88 -13.14 -11.03
CA GLN A 75 -16.99 -13.32 -10.09
C GLN A 75 -16.46 -13.30 -8.63
N PRO A 76 -16.46 -12.12 -7.97
CA PRO A 76 -16.09 -12.03 -6.56
C PRO A 76 -17.15 -12.65 -5.65
N THR A 77 -16.74 -13.25 -4.54
CA THR A 77 -17.66 -13.78 -3.53
C THR A 77 -17.71 -12.88 -2.29
N PRO A 78 -18.88 -12.73 -1.67
CA PRO A 78 -19.01 -11.95 -0.43
C PRO A 78 -18.30 -12.62 0.74
N GLY A 79 -17.88 -11.81 1.71
CA GLY A 79 -17.23 -12.25 2.95
C GLY A 79 -16.40 -11.14 3.59
N SER A 80 -15.66 -11.44 4.65
CA SER A 80 -14.70 -10.50 5.25
C SER A 80 -13.54 -10.23 4.28
N ALA A 81 -13.06 -8.99 4.25
CA ALA A 81 -11.92 -8.57 3.46
C ALA A 81 -10.89 -7.92 4.38
N ASN A 82 -9.88 -8.69 4.77
CA ASN A 82 -8.81 -8.25 5.66
C ASN A 82 -7.52 -8.05 4.85
N GLY A 83 -6.73 -7.03 5.16
CA GLY A 83 -5.48 -6.72 4.46
C GLY A 83 -4.39 -6.26 5.43
N ARG A 84 -3.13 -6.49 5.06
CA ARG A 84 -1.96 -6.05 5.84
C ARG A 84 -0.87 -5.51 4.93
N SER A 85 -0.37 -4.31 5.22
CA SER A 85 0.77 -3.70 4.54
C SER A 85 1.71 -3.03 5.54
N SER A 86 2.96 -2.82 5.15
CA SER A 86 3.93 -1.99 5.88
C SER A 86 4.23 -0.71 5.08
N ILE A 87 4.58 0.35 5.82
CA ILE A 87 5.09 1.60 5.26
C ILE A 87 6.48 1.79 5.85
N THR A 88 7.48 1.91 4.98
CA THR A 88 8.88 2.01 5.38
C THR A 88 9.37 3.43 5.11
N PHE A 89 9.79 4.13 6.17
CA PHE A 89 10.40 5.45 6.05
C PHE A 89 11.91 5.32 5.85
N SER A 90 12.45 6.04 4.87
CA SER A 90 13.88 6.17 4.60
C SER A 90 14.29 7.60 4.92
N TYR A 91 15.32 7.76 5.76
CA TYR A 91 15.89 9.04 6.16
C TYR A 91 17.32 9.14 5.65
N GLN A 92 17.67 10.28 5.09
CA GLN A 92 18.96 10.59 4.47
C GLN A 92 19.45 11.94 4.93
#